data_AF-A0A2Z5EQ29-F1
#
_entry.id   AF-A0A2Z5EQ29-F1
#
_cell.length_a   1.000
_cell.length_b   1.000
_cell.length_c   1.000
_cell.angle_alpha   90.00
_cell.angle_beta   90.00
_cell.angle_gamma   90.00
#
_symmetry.space_group_name_H-M   'P 1'
#
loop_
_entity.id
_entity.type
_entity.pdbx_description
1 polymer ?
#
loop_
_entity_poly.entity_id
_entity_poly.type
_entity_poly.pdbx_seq_one_letter_code
_entity_poly.pdbx_strand_id
1 'polypeptide(L)'
;MYLVLALLFVQLTTTTILARETSSFTAAIYEVNVAMPDRLSNVSRTQAISMMRGRLAKYSVVAKDTAKLNVDIMVFPEYGLFAEVKDLTRNSVTNFLDSIPDPTKIEPWIPCDNPGLYPNTEIQESLSCMAKENGIYIVVNLGDKHNCNPNDDLNCPADGRYQYNTNVVYSSNGTLVARYHKKHLFYEPYFNSPPTADYAVFDTPFGRFATIVCFDILFKDTLIDLIEKHKVRNILFPNLWVDIPPFFLSIPFHRSIAKAAKINLISANMKIEGNQYNRGGSGLYTPRFKVYTTTRMGKHGSLLKLDVRNLKDDDVPSFPLPPKRKLPKSDNPQVKSTFMYKLLNFSTVTLLKQKGVVSVCEQGACCALEYEFHPKRTPKSEVNYILAAGNQEIFFSNNKDAVNTQSCVLCPVNNETLQCLQTLPENVTDEDTIFRTLKMYTVNFNTRYLFPQLNSFKANTTIQCTHSKGQIEASNVPRLYSAIILGRVYYSDGPTSAGPTSDGPNSAASYTYTVSVCTLVMMTFILGYLIV
;
A
#
# COMPACT_ATOMS: atom_id res chain seq x y z
N MET A 1 58.46 -38.21 39.71
CA MET A 1 58.38 -39.12 38.55
C MET A 1 56.91 -39.12 38.13
N TYR A 2 56.49 -38.09 37.39
CA TYR A 2 56.25 -38.16 35.92
C TYR A 2 55.00 -39.03 35.63
N LEU A 3 53.97 -38.64 34.87
CA LEU A 3 53.79 -37.55 33.91
C LEU A 3 52.30 -37.58 33.46
N VAL A 4 51.74 -36.41 33.14
CA VAL A 4 50.59 -36.16 32.23
C VAL A 4 49.21 -36.73 32.58
N LEU A 5 48.42 -35.96 33.34
CA LEU A 5 46.99 -35.84 33.09
C LEU A 5 46.78 -34.51 32.36
N ALA A 6 46.76 -34.59 31.02
CA ALA A 6 46.46 -33.47 30.16
C ALA A 6 45.00 -33.04 30.36
N LEU A 7 44.84 -31.79 30.81
CA LEU A 7 43.60 -31.04 30.85
C LEU A 7 42.95 -31.01 29.46
N LEU A 8 41.98 -31.89 29.23
CA LEU A 8 40.96 -31.70 28.18
C LEU A 8 39.91 -30.72 28.72
N PHE A 9 40.29 -29.44 28.81
CA PHE A 9 39.31 -28.36 28.80
C PHE A 9 38.71 -28.33 27.39
N VAL A 10 37.59 -29.01 27.20
CA VAL A 10 36.71 -28.76 26.06
C VAL A 10 36.12 -27.37 26.27
N GLN A 11 36.81 -26.34 25.77
CA GLN A 11 36.17 -25.07 25.50
C GLN A 11 35.11 -25.33 24.42
N LEU A 12 33.87 -25.55 24.84
CA LEU A 12 32.72 -25.26 23.98
C LEU A 12 32.72 -23.75 23.75
N THR A 13 33.49 -23.30 22.77
CA THR A 13 33.25 -22.01 22.15
C THR A 13 31.93 -22.14 21.43
N THR A 14 30.85 -21.68 22.06
CA THR A 14 29.65 -21.26 21.34
C THR A 14 30.07 -20.11 20.43
N THR A 15 30.59 -20.42 19.26
CA THR A 15 30.61 -19.49 18.15
C THR A 15 29.16 -19.23 17.80
N THR A 16 28.60 -18.19 18.39
CA THR A 16 27.50 -17.47 17.80
C THR A 16 27.97 -17.09 16.40
N ILE A 17 27.57 -17.87 15.40
CA ILE A 17 27.63 -17.43 14.01
C ILE A 17 26.63 -16.28 13.96
N LEU A 18 27.10 -15.08 14.27
CA LEU A 18 26.47 -13.85 13.80
C LEU A 18 26.55 -13.96 12.29
N ALA A 19 25.49 -14.51 11.68
CA ALA A 19 25.32 -14.50 10.25
C ALA A 19 25.48 -13.04 9.83
N ARG A 20 26.59 -12.75 9.17
CA ARG A 20 26.86 -11.41 8.66
C ARG A 20 25.75 -11.14 7.66
N GLU A 21 24.80 -10.29 8.01
CA GLU A 21 23.72 -9.87 7.11
C GLU A 21 24.36 -9.52 5.76
N THR A 22 23.87 -10.17 4.71
CA THR A 22 24.37 -9.89 3.36
C THR A 22 24.13 -8.41 3.06
N SER A 23 25.02 -7.80 2.26
CA SER A 23 24.86 -6.39 1.87
C SER A 23 23.65 -6.15 0.96
N SER A 24 23.07 -7.22 0.42
CA SER A 24 21.95 -7.20 -0.52
C SER A 24 21.23 -8.55 -0.54
N PHE A 25 20.02 -8.54 -1.04
CA PHE A 25 19.18 -9.69 -1.32
C PHE A 25 18.46 -9.51 -2.65
N THR A 26 17.96 -10.58 -3.22
CA THR A 26 17.18 -10.57 -4.45
C THR A 26 15.71 -10.72 -4.12
N ALA A 27 14.90 -9.71 -4.47
CA ALA A 27 13.46 -9.74 -4.31
C ALA A 27 12.76 -10.03 -5.64
N ALA A 28 11.66 -10.76 -5.60
CA ALA A 28 10.73 -10.89 -6.71
C ALA A 28 9.28 -10.66 -6.29
N ILE A 29 8.47 -10.22 -7.25
CA ILE A 29 7.02 -10.09 -7.10
C ILE A 29 6.31 -10.68 -8.32
N TYR A 30 5.13 -11.25 -8.07
CA TYR A 30 4.26 -11.74 -9.11
C TYR A 30 2.99 -10.91 -9.20
N GLU A 31 2.84 -10.14 -10.29
CA GLU A 31 1.59 -9.46 -10.61
C GLU A 31 0.70 -10.42 -11.38
N VAL A 32 -0.28 -11.00 -10.69
CA VAL A 32 -1.23 -11.94 -11.29
C VAL A 32 -2.32 -11.19 -12.07
N ASN A 33 -2.70 -11.74 -13.22
CA ASN A 33 -3.91 -11.33 -13.93
C ASN A 33 -5.03 -12.30 -13.59
N VAL A 34 -6.07 -11.80 -12.93
CA VAL A 34 -7.28 -12.57 -12.60
C VAL A 34 -8.40 -12.10 -13.52
N ALA A 35 -8.93 -13.02 -14.33
CA ALA A 35 -10.18 -12.75 -15.05
C ALA A 35 -11.33 -12.63 -14.03
N MET A 36 -12.25 -11.68 -14.22
CA MET A 36 -13.53 -11.71 -13.50
C MET A 36 -14.18 -13.07 -13.76
N PRO A 37 -14.43 -13.90 -12.74
CA PRO A 37 -15.12 -15.16 -12.96
C PRO A 37 -16.62 -14.91 -13.14
N ASP A 38 -17.32 -15.95 -13.57
CA ASP A 38 -18.76 -16.07 -13.33
C ASP A 38 -19.03 -16.00 -11.82
N ARG A 39 -20.14 -15.36 -11.43
CA ARG A 39 -20.50 -15.10 -10.03
C ARG A 39 -20.56 -16.42 -9.24
N LEU A 40 -19.54 -16.69 -8.42
CA LEU A 40 -19.53 -17.84 -7.51
C LEU A 40 -20.06 -17.41 -6.13
N SER A 41 -21.30 -17.82 -5.83
CA SER A 41 -21.88 -17.75 -4.48
C SER A 41 -21.96 -19.15 -3.88
N ASN A 42 -21.99 -19.25 -2.55
CA ASN A 42 -22.16 -20.52 -1.81
C ASN A 42 -21.09 -21.59 -2.06
N VAL A 43 -19.81 -21.21 -2.04
CA VAL A 43 -18.67 -22.14 -2.17
C VAL A 43 -18.47 -22.92 -0.87
N SER A 44 -18.49 -24.26 -0.92
CA SER A 44 -18.15 -25.14 0.22
C SER A 44 -16.64 -25.16 0.53
N ARG A 45 -16.22 -25.60 1.73
CA ARG A 45 -14.80 -25.73 2.09
C ARG A 45 -14.00 -26.57 1.09
N THR A 46 -14.53 -27.71 0.65
CA THR A 46 -13.86 -28.57 -0.34
C THR A 46 -13.65 -27.85 -1.67
N GLN A 47 -14.67 -27.14 -2.15
CA GLN A 47 -14.54 -26.33 -3.37
C GLN A 47 -13.55 -25.17 -3.18
N ALA A 48 -13.61 -24.48 -2.04
CA ALA A 48 -12.68 -23.39 -1.71
C ALA A 48 -11.22 -23.87 -1.68
N ILE A 49 -10.93 -25.00 -1.02
CA ILE A 49 -9.60 -25.62 -1.03
C ILE A 49 -9.18 -25.96 -2.48
N SER A 50 -10.07 -26.56 -3.26
CA SER A 50 -9.76 -26.91 -4.65
C SER A 50 -9.43 -25.68 -5.50
N MET A 51 -10.18 -24.58 -5.32
CA MET A 51 -9.93 -23.31 -5.99
C MET A 51 -8.56 -22.73 -5.59
N MET A 52 -8.32 -22.60 -4.28
CA MET A 52 -7.07 -22.06 -3.75
C MET A 52 -5.86 -22.92 -4.17
N ARG A 53 -5.97 -24.26 -4.15
CA ARG A 53 -4.93 -25.16 -4.67
C ARG A 53 -4.69 -24.98 -6.17
N GLY A 54 -5.74 -24.77 -6.96
CA GLY A 54 -5.60 -24.44 -8.38
C GLY A 54 -4.85 -23.12 -8.63
N ARG A 55 -5.00 -22.13 -7.75
CA ARG A 55 -4.23 -20.88 -7.77
C ARG A 55 -2.79 -21.10 -7.31
N LEU A 56 -2.60 -21.84 -6.21
CA LEU A 56 -1.29 -22.20 -5.70
C LEU A 56 -0.46 -22.99 -6.71
N ALA A 57 -1.06 -23.88 -7.49
CA ALA A 57 -0.35 -24.58 -8.57
C ALA A 57 0.28 -23.60 -9.58
N LYS A 58 -0.38 -22.48 -9.89
CA LYS A 58 0.19 -21.42 -10.72
C LYS A 58 1.32 -20.69 -10.00
N TYR A 59 1.15 -20.41 -8.70
CA TYR A 59 2.20 -19.80 -7.89
C TYR A 59 3.43 -20.70 -7.80
N SER A 60 3.26 -22.02 -7.67
CA SER A 60 4.35 -23.00 -7.65
C SER A 60 5.14 -23.02 -8.95
N VAL A 61 4.47 -22.89 -10.11
CA VAL A 61 5.17 -22.76 -11.40
C VAL A 61 6.06 -21.50 -11.41
N VAL A 62 5.51 -20.36 -10.98
CA VAL A 62 6.27 -19.10 -10.92
C VAL A 62 7.39 -19.19 -9.89
N ALA A 63 7.16 -19.78 -8.72
CA ALA A 63 8.16 -20.00 -7.68
C ALA A 63 9.32 -20.86 -8.20
N LYS A 64 9.02 -21.93 -8.94
CA LYS A 64 10.04 -22.79 -9.56
C LYS A 64 10.87 -22.08 -10.61
N ASP A 65 10.26 -21.25 -11.43
CA ASP A 65 11.00 -20.43 -12.40
C ASP A 65 11.81 -19.33 -11.72
N THR A 66 11.28 -18.78 -10.63
CA THR A 66 11.92 -17.75 -9.80
C THR A 66 13.15 -18.30 -9.06
N ALA A 67 13.09 -19.54 -8.57
CA ALA A 67 14.20 -20.21 -7.91
C ALA A 67 15.43 -20.36 -8.81
N LYS A 68 15.22 -20.61 -10.11
CA LYS A 68 16.31 -20.68 -11.12
C LYS A 68 17.04 -19.34 -11.30
N LEU A 69 16.46 -18.25 -10.79
CA LEU A 69 17.00 -16.88 -10.90
C LEU A 69 17.70 -16.44 -9.60
N ASN A 70 17.99 -17.34 -8.66
CA ASN A 70 18.64 -17.02 -7.37
C ASN A 70 17.91 -15.90 -6.62
N VAL A 71 16.58 -16.01 -6.49
CA VAL A 71 15.76 -15.08 -5.73
C VAL A 71 15.71 -15.52 -4.27
N ASP A 72 15.92 -14.59 -3.35
CA ASP A 72 15.90 -14.87 -1.92
C ASP A 72 14.48 -14.84 -1.34
N ILE A 73 13.66 -13.88 -1.81
CA ILE A 73 12.28 -13.69 -1.33
C ILE A 73 11.31 -13.31 -2.45
N MET A 74 10.14 -13.95 -2.46
CA MET A 74 9.07 -13.74 -3.43
C MET A 74 7.77 -13.31 -2.75
N VAL A 75 7.13 -12.25 -3.25
CA VAL A 75 5.88 -11.72 -2.68
C VAL A 75 4.72 -11.87 -3.67
N PHE A 76 3.60 -12.39 -3.15
CA PHE A 76 2.35 -12.54 -3.87
C PHE A 76 1.30 -11.51 -3.40
N PRO A 77 0.30 -11.17 -4.24
CA PRO A 77 -0.67 -10.12 -3.91
C PRO A 77 -1.66 -10.50 -2.81
N GLU A 78 -2.29 -9.48 -2.22
CA GLU A 78 -3.43 -9.63 -1.30
C GLU A 78 -4.61 -10.31 -2.00
N TYR A 79 -5.38 -11.16 -1.32
CA TYR A 79 -6.50 -11.92 -1.92
C TYR A 79 -6.12 -12.83 -3.11
N GLY A 80 -4.83 -13.04 -3.39
CA GLY A 80 -4.36 -13.75 -4.58
C GLY A 80 -4.90 -15.18 -4.78
N LEU A 81 -5.42 -15.80 -3.72
CA LEU A 81 -5.97 -17.16 -3.74
C LEU A 81 -7.49 -17.23 -3.98
N PHE A 82 -8.24 -16.15 -3.79
CA PHE A 82 -9.70 -16.14 -3.89
C PHE A 82 -10.34 -14.77 -4.22
N ALA A 83 -9.59 -13.82 -4.78
CA ALA A 83 -10.08 -12.48 -5.15
C ALA A 83 -11.29 -12.47 -6.10
N GLU A 84 -11.50 -13.58 -6.79
CA GLU A 84 -12.60 -13.76 -7.74
C GLU A 84 -13.96 -14.00 -7.06
N VAL A 85 -13.97 -14.33 -5.76
CA VAL A 85 -15.19 -14.62 -5.00
C VAL A 85 -15.84 -13.32 -4.53
N LYS A 86 -17.09 -13.08 -4.93
CA LYS A 86 -17.87 -11.91 -4.55
C LYS A 86 -18.90 -12.26 -3.48
N ASP A 87 -19.51 -11.23 -2.90
CA ASP A 87 -20.61 -11.34 -1.93
C ASP A 87 -20.27 -12.22 -0.71
N LEU A 88 -19.00 -12.16 -0.29
CA LEU A 88 -18.52 -12.84 0.91
C LEU A 88 -19.20 -12.25 2.14
N THR A 89 -19.71 -13.14 2.97
CA THR A 89 -20.22 -12.86 4.31
C THR A 89 -19.25 -13.43 5.32
N ARG A 90 -19.39 -13.04 6.59
CA ARG A 90 -18.66 -13.68 7.69
C ARG A 90 -18.83 -15.19 7.75
N ASN A 91 -19.92 -15.75 7.22
CA ASN A 91 -20.14 -17.20 7.16
C ASN A 91 -19.48 -17.82 5.93
N SER A 92 -19.72 -17.28 4.74
CA SER A 92 -19.20 -17.87 3.50
C SER A 92 -17.69 -17.76 3.37
N VAL A 93 -17.06 -16.71 3.93
CA VAL A 93 -15.60 -16.56 3.90
C VAL A 93 -14.88 -17.64 4.69
N THR A 94 -15.50 -18.22 5.73
CA THR A 94 -14.89 -19.26 6.59
C THR A 94 -14.39 -20.48 5.82
N ASN A 95 -15.01 -20.78 4.68
CA ASN A 95 -14.63 -21.88 3.81
C ASN A 95 -13.25 -21.64 3.16
N PHE A 96 -12.77 -20.40 3.10
CA PHE A 96 -11.47 -20.03 2.54
C PHE A 96 -10.37 -19.85 3.61
N LEU A 97 -10.68 -20.05 4.90
CA LEU A 97 -9.75 -19.72 6.00
C LEU A 97 -9.14 -20.97 6.63
N ASP A 98 -7.84 -20.87 6.88
CA ASP A 98 -7.08 -21.82 7.70
C ASP A 98 -7.00 -21.29 9.15
N SER A 99 -6.71 -22.16 10.11
CA SER A 99 -6.36 -21.74 11.47
C SER A 99 -4.85 -21.67 11.61
N ILE A 100 -4.29 -20.45 11.51
CA ILE A 100 -2.85 -20.24 11.38
C ILE A 100 -2.27 -19.90 12.75
N PRO A 101 -1.39 -20.74 13.33
CA PRO A 101 -0.81 -20.45 14.64
C PRO A 101 0.10 -19.23 14.60
N ASP A 102 0.31 -18.61 15.76
CA ASP A 102 1.27 -17.53 15.94
C ASP A 102 2.68 -18.13 16.02
N PRO A 103 3.56 -17.91 15.02
CA PRO A 103 4.88 -18.54 14.98
C PRO A 103 5.80 -18.10 16.14
N THR A 104 5.46 -17.03 16.86
CA THR A 104 6.23 -16.59 18.04
C THR A 104 5.85 -17.33 19.33
N LYS A 105 4.75 -18.08 19.31
CA LYS A 105 4.18 -18.76 20.48
C LYS A 105 4.18 -20.29 20.35
N ILE A 106 4.75 -20.81 19.27
CA ILE A 106 4.83 -22.24 19.00
C ILE A 106 6.27 -22.63 18.69
N GLU A 107 6.57 -23.93 18.83
CA GLU A 107 7.80 -24.48 18.28
C GLU A 107 7.84 -24.31 16.75
N PRO A 108 9.03 -24.18 16.14
CA PRO A 108 9.17 -24.03 14.70
C PRO A 108 8.38 -25.10 13.94
N TRP A 109 7.41 -24.65 13.16
CA TRP A 109 6.52 -25.52 12.41
C TRP A 109 6.81 -25.43 10.91
N ILE A 110 7.08 -26.59 10.32
CA ILE A 110 7.20 -26.79 8.88
C ILE A 110 5.97 -27.58 8.43
N PRO A 111 4.89 -26.90 7.96
CA PRO A 111 3.69 -27.60 7.51
C PRO A 111 3.93 -28.67 6.45
N CYS A 112 4.96 -28.52 5.60
CA CYS A 112 5.32 -29.52 4.60
C CYS A 112 5.78 -30.85 5.20
N ASP A 113 6.47 -30.81 6.35
CA ASP A 113 7.01 -32.01 7.01
C ASP A 113 6.04 -32.57 8.05
N ASN A 114 5.21 -31.71 8.64
CA ASN A 114 4.23 -32.10 9.65
C ASN A 114 2.88 -31.40 9.40
N PRO A 115 2.16 -31.77 8.32
CA PRO A 115 0.90 -31.12 7.94
C PRO A 115 -0.24 -31.39 8.92
N GLY A 116 -0.16 -32.46 9.71
CA GLY A 116 -1.19 -32.87 10.67
C GLY A 116 -1.06 -32.24 12.06
N LEU A 117 -0.05 -31.40 12.31
CA LEU A 117 0.17 -30.80 13.64
C LEU A 117 -0.98 -29.88 14.06
N TYR A 118 -1.54 -29.16 13.09
CA TYR A 118 -2.70 -28.30 13.29
C TYR A 118 -3.82 -28.70 12.31
N PRO A 119 -5.09 -28.66 12.72
CA PRO A 119 -6.20 -29.03 11.84
C PRO A 119 -6.55 -27.91 10.85
N ASN A 120 -7.08 -28.27 9.69
CA ASN A 120 -7.57 -27.34 8.66
C ASN A 120 -6.49 -26.38 8.13
N THR A 121 -5.31 -26.92 7.82
CA THR A 121 -4.15 -26.16 7.34
C THR A 121 -3.66 -26.63 5.97
N GLU A 122 -4.56 -27.10 5.11
CA GLU A 122 -4.24 -27.67 3.79
C GLU A 122 -3.56 -26.65 2.85
N ILE A 123 -3.87 -25.36 3.02
CA ILE A 123 -3.23 -24.28 2.27
C ILE A 123 -1.86 -23.98 2.86
N GLN A 124 -1.68 -24.06 4.18
CA GLN A 124 -0.36 -23.89 4.83
C GLN A 124 0.64 -24.96 4.39
N GLU A 125 0.21 -26.23 4.31
CA GLU A 125 1.02 -27.34 3.79
C GLU A 125 1.54 -27.03 2.39
N SER A 126 0.62 -26.66 1.49
CA SER A 126 0.94 -26.37 0.08
C SER A 126 1.94 -25.20 -0.04
N LEU A 127 1.79 -24.17 0.79
CA LEU A 127 2.68 -23.01 0.83
C LEU A 127 4.07 -23.38 1.39
N SER A 128 4.10 -24.10 2.51
CA SER A 128 5.34 -24.56 3.12
C SER A 128 6.16 -25.42 2.16
N CYS A 129 5.51 -26.37 1.46
CA CYS A 129 6.19 -27.18 0.45
C CYS A 129 6.68 -26.35 -0.73
N MET A 130 5.87 -25.42 -1.24
CA MET A 130 6.29 -24.52 -2.31
C MET A 130 7.56 -23.73 -1.92
N ALA A 131 7.65 -23.23 -0.68
CA ALA A 131 8.83 -22.54 -0.18
C ALA A 131 10.04 -23.47 -0.09
N LYS A 132 9.86 -24.63 0.56
CA LYS A 132 10.90 -25.63 0.84
C LYS A 132 11.49 -26.25 -0.44
N GLU A 133 10.64 -26.70 -1.36
CA GLU A 133 11.06 -27.36 -2.60
C GLU A 133 11.85 -26.42 -3.53
N ASN A 134 11.57 -25.12 -3.45
CA ASN A 134 12.20 -24.12 -4.29
C ASN A 134 13.33 -23.35 -3.58
N GLY A 135 13.52 -23.58 -2.27
CA GLY A 135 14.59 -22.94 -1.50
C GLY A 135 14.45 -21.42 -1.39
N ILE A 136 13.22 -20.88 -1.45
CA ILE A 136 12.95 -19.43 -1.45
C ILE A 136 12.05 -19.03 -0.28
N TYR A 137 12.22 -17.81 0.24
CA TYR A 137 11.21 -17.23 1.13
C TYR A 137 10.00 -16.84 0.29
N ILE A 138 8.80 -17.13 0.77
CA ILE A 138 7.55 -16.72 0.12
C ILE A 138 6.68 -15.92 1.09
N VAL A 139 6.00 -14.92 0.56
CA VAL A 139 5.04 -14.09 1.30
C VAL A 139 3.71 -14.19 0.58
N VAL A 140 2.70 -14.72 1.26
CA VAL A 140 1.38 -14.96 0.67
C VAL A 140 0.31 -14.41 1.59
N ASN A 141 -0.72 -13.82 0.97
CA ASN A 141 -1.90 -13.36 1.66
C ASN A 141 -3.04 -14.37 1.53
N LEU A 142 -3.72 -14.63 2.63
CA LEU A 142 -4.89 -15.49 2.73
C LEU A 142 -5.73 -15.09 3.94
N GLY A 143 -6.78 -15.86 4.25
CA GLY A 143 -7.58 -15.63 5.44
C GLY A 143 -7.25 -16.59 6.58
N ASP A 144 -7.34 -16.09 7.80
CA ASP A 144 -7.09 -16.81 9.05
C ASP A 144 -8.37 -16.84 9.90
N LYS A 145 -8.59 -17.92 10.65
CA LYS A 145 -9.70 -18.04 11.61
C LYS A 145 -9.26 -18.62 12.94
N HIS A 146 -9.76 -18.01 14.02
CA HIS A 146 -9.56 -18.46 15.39
C HIS A 146 -10.90 -18.49 16.11
N ASN A 147 -11.29 -19.65 16.63
CA ASN A 147 -12.50 -19.76 17.44
C ASN A 147 -12.26 -19.06 18.78
N CYS A 148 -13.31 -18.42 19.30
CA CYS A 148 -13.32 -17.78 20.61
C CYS A 148 -14.64 -18.08 21.32
N ASN A 149 -14.66 -17.97 22.64
CA ASN A 149 -15.87 -18.13 23.44
C ASN A 149 -16.27 -16.76 24.01
N PRO A 150 -17.46 -16.23 23.67
CA PRO A 150 -17.94 -14.95 24.22
C PRO A 150 -18.04 -14.92 25.75
N ASN A 151 -18.12 -16.09 26.40
CA ASN A 151 -18.11 -16.18 27.86
C ASN A 151 -16.72 -15.96 28.48
N ASP A 152 -15.66 -16.25 27.73
CA ASP A 152 -14.26 -16.17 28.19
C ASP A 152 -13.53 -14.94 27.65
N ASP A 153 -13.97 -14.44 26.49
CA ASP A 153 -13.40 -13.28 25.79
C ASP A 153 -14.51 -12.29 25.42
N LEU A 154 -14.52 -11.15 26.13
CA LEU A 154 -15.51 -10.08 25.94
C LEU A 154 -15.45 -9.43 24.54
N ASN A 155 -14.33 -9.57 23.82
CA ASN A 155 -14.19 -9.05 22.47
C ASN A 155 -14.55 -10.09 21.39
N CYS A 156 -14.88 -11.32 21.79
CA CYS A 156 -15.21 -12.37 20.85
C CYS A 156 -16.46 -11.97 20.04
N PRO A 157 -16.40 -12.01 18.70
CA PRO A 157 -17.56 -11.71 17.88
C PRO A 157 -18.74 -12.63 18.23
N ALA A 158 -19.97 -12.13 18.05
CA ALA A 158 -21.20 -12.88 18.37
C ALA A 158 -21.30 -14.23 17.63
N ASP A 159 -20.56 -14.40 16.54
CA ASP A 159 -20.48 -15.62 15.76
C ASP A 159 -19.35 -16.58 16.20
N GLY A 160 -18.76 -16.34 17.38
CA GLY A 160 -17.86 -17.25 18.11
C GLY A 160 -16.47 -17.39 17.51
N ARG A 161 -16.04 -16.45 16.66
CA ARG A 161 -14.76 -16.56 15.95
C ARG A 161 -14.22 -15.21 15.48
N TYR A 162 -12.90 -15.10 15.52
CA TYR A 162 -12.16 -14.09 14.79
C TYR A 162 -11.81 -14.58 13.39
N GLN A 163 -11.83 -13.65 12.44
CA GLN A 163 -11.46 -13.89 11.04
C GLN A 163 -10.59 -12.74 10.56
N TYR A 164 -9.44 -13.00 9.95
CA TYR A 164 -8.50 -11.96 9.58
C TYR A 164 -8.00 -12.10 8.15
N ASN A 165 -7.86 -10.96 7.46
CA ASN A 165 -6.99 -10.86 6.29
C ASN A 165 -5.54 -10.97 6.77
N THR A 166 -4.79 -11.93 6.25
CA THR A 166 -3.56 -12.41 6.87
C THR A 166 -2.43 -12.61 5.87
N ASN A 167 -1.29 -11.97 6.10
CA ASN A 167 -0.04 -12.37 5.46
C ASN A 167 0.64 -13.46 6.27
N VAL A 168 1.15 -14.48 5.59
CA VAL A 168 2.08 -15.46 6.15
C VAL A 168 3.41 -15.41 5.40
N VAL A 169 4.49 -15.70 6.11
CA VAL A 169 5.82 -15.82 5.54
C VAL A 169 6.38 -17.20 5.85
N TYR A 170 6.80 -17.89 4.79
CA TYR A 170 7.53 -19.14 4.89
C TYR A 170 8.99 -18.93 4.51
N SER A 171 9.90 -19.47 5.31
CA SER A 171 11.33 -19.49 5.00
C SER A 171 11.67 -20.49 3.90
N SER A 172 12.90 -20.42 3.39
CA SER A 172 13.41 -21.32 2.35
C SER A 172 13.43 -22.81 2.71
N ASN A 173 13.29 -23.17 3.99
CA ASN A 173 13.13 -24.56 4.45
C ASN A 173 11.66 -24.94 4.72
N GLY A 174 10.71 -24.05 4.45
CA GLY A 174 9.28 -24.26 4.67
C GLY A 174 8.76 -23.93 6.07
N THR A 175 9.57 -23.32 6.95
CA THR A 175 9.10 -22.95 8.30
C THR A 175 8.19 -21.73 8.24
N LEU A 176 7.06 -21.74 8.96
CA LEU A 176 6.25 -20.53 9.17
C LEU A 176 7.01 -19.56 10.09
N VAL A 177 7.50 -18.44 9.55
CA VAL A 177 8.37 -17.50 10.29
C VAL A 177 7.67 -16.20 10.66
N ALA A 178 6.57 -15.85 9.99
CA ALA A 178 5.76 -14.70 10.37
C ALA A 178 4.29 -14.87 9.98
N ARG A 179 3.41 -14.26 10.77
CA ARG A 179 1.98 -14.11 10.53
C ARG A 179 1.59 -12.68 10.89
N TYR A 180 0.88 -12.00 9.99
CA TYR A 180 0.41 -10.63 10.17
C TYR A 180 -1.07 -10.53 9.86
N HIS A 181 -1.87 -10.05 10.80
CA HIS A 181 -3.28 -9.70 10.57
C HIS A 181 -3.39 -8.23 10.14
N LYS A 182 -4.03 -7.98 9.00
CA LYS A 182 -4.30 -6.63 8.48
C LYS A 182 -5.01 -5.79 9.54
N LYS A 183 -4.45 -4.63 9.84
CA LYS A 183 -4.98 -3.74 10.87
C LYS A 183 -6.09 -2.84 10.33
N HIS A 184 -5.85 -2.17 9.22
CA HIS A 184 -6.80 -1.23 8.62
C HIS A 184 -7.52 -1.88 7.45
N LEU A 185 -8.75 -2.33 7.68
CA LEU A 185 -9.59 -2.96 6.66
C LEU A 185 -10.08 -1.93 5.63
N PHE A 186 -10.31 -2.35 4.39
CA PHE A 186 -10.82 -1.52 3.29
C PHE A 186 -11.94 -2.25 2.56
N TYR A 187 -13.19 -2.02 3.00
CA TYR A 187 -14.40 -2.71 2.50
C TYR A 187 -14.39 -4.23 2.69
N GLU A 188 -13.94 -4.69 3.86
CA GLU A 188 -13.81 -6.13 4.18
C GLU A 188 -14.70 -6.49 5.39
N PRO A 189 -16.04 -6.33 5.30
CA PRO A 189 -16.95 -6.49 6.44
C PRO A 189 -16.98 -7.91 7.02
N TYR A 190 -16.43 -8.87 6.29
CA TYR A 190 -16.31 -10.27 6.70
C TYR A 190 -15.07 -10.55 7.57
N PHE A 191 -14.14 -9.59 7.69
CA PHE A 191 -12.96 -9.69 8.55
C PHE A 191 -13.06 -8.80 9.79
N ASN A 192 -12.33 -9.21 10.82
CA ASN A 192 -12.07 -8.46 12.03
C ASN A 192 -10.76 -7.68 11.88
N SER A 193 -10.67 -6.54 12.55
CA SER A 193 -9.41 -5.82 12.74
C SER A 193 -8.82 -6.22 14.10
N PRO A 194 -7.53 -6.60 14.19
CA PRO A 194 -6.89 -6.87 15.47
C PRO A 194 -6.83 -5.57 16.31
N PRO A 195 -6.90 -5.64 17.64
CA PRO A 195 -6.88 -4.44 18.49
C PRO A 195 -5.56 -3.65 18.39
N THR A 196 -4.45 -4.35 18.20
CA THR A 196 -3.11 -3.79 17.98
C THR A 196 -2.48 -4.38 16.72
N ALA A 197 -1.52 -3.68 16.13
CA ALA A 197 -0.71 -4.24 15.05
C ALA A 197 0.34 -5.18 15.65
N ASP A 198 0.38 -6.43 15.19
CA ASP A 198 1.35 -7.43 15.66
C ASP A 198 2.75 -7.26 15.02
N TYR A 199 2.90 -6.28 14.10
CA TYR A 199 4.10 -5.86 13.36
C TYR A 199 4.82 -6.93 12.51
N ALA A 200 4.66 -8.21 12.82
CA ALA A 200 5.20 -9.37 12.09
C ALA A 200 6.63 -9.14 11.60
N VAL A 201 7.50 -8.69 12.51
CA VAL A 201 8.92 -8.46 12.24
C VAL A 201 9.65 -9.79 12.33
N PHE A 202 10.45 -10.11 11.33
CA PHE A 202 11.25 -11.33 11.29
C PHE A 202 12.61 -11.08 10.65
N ASP A 203 13.59 -11.88 11.07
CA ASP A 203 14.96 -11.83 10.59
C ASP A 203 15.21 -12.96 9.58
N THR A 204 15.97 -12.66 8.53
CA THR A 204 16.47 -13.63 7.56
C THR A 204 18.00 -13.52 7.50
N PRO A 205 18.71 -14.49 6.88
CA PRO A 205 20.15 -14.37 6.64
C PRO A 205 20.56 -13.13 5.80
N PHE A 206 19.58 -12.51 5.15
CA PHE A 206 19.77 -11.41 4.21
C PHE A 206 19.01 -10.15 4.62
N GLY A 207 18.62 -10.02 5.89
CA GLY A 207 18.14 -8.77 6.48
C GLY A 207 16.88 -8.93 7.33
N ARG A 208 16.50 -7.83 8.00
CA ARG A 208 15.26 -7.71 8.77
C ARG A 208 14.10 -7.22 7.92
N PHE A 209 12.96 -7.90 8.04
CA PHE A 209 11.74 -7.62 7.27
C PHE A 209 10.53 -7.46 8.18
N ALA A 210 9.51 -6.79 7.65
CA ALA A 210 8.15 -6.84 8.16
C ALA A 210 7.17 -6.86 6.98
N THR A 211 5.93 -7.24 7.25
CA THR A 211 4.88 -7.30 6.25
C THR A 211 3.67 -6.49 6.70
N ILE A 212 3.06 -5.76 5.77
CA ILE A 212 1.81 -5.01 5.95
C ILE A 212 0.87 -5.28 4.77
N VAL A 213 -0.41 -4.95 4.88
CA VAL A 213 -1.40 -5.26 3.84
C VAL A 213 -2.10 -3.98 3.35
N CYS A 214 -1.96 -3.71 2.04
CA CYS A 214 -2.73 -2.70 1.31
C CYS A 214 -2.97 -1.38 2.07
N PHE A 215 -4.17 -1.18 2.60
CA PHE A 215 -4.61 0.06 3.24
C PHE A 215 -3.76 0.44 4.47
N ASP A 216 -3.11 -0.53 5.13
CA ASP A 216 -2.17 -0.30 6.22
C ASP A 216 -1.07 0.72 5.88
N ILE A 217 -0.67 0.84 4.61
CA ILE A 217 0.39 1.76 4.18
C ILE A 217 0.08 3.25 4.50
N LEU A 218 -1.18 3.58 4.73
CA LEU A 218 -1.65 4.95 5.00
C LEU A 218 -1.61 5.35 6.47
N PHE A 219 -1.27 4.43 7.37
CA PHE A 219 -1.44 4.59 8.82
C PHE A 219 -0.12 4.58 9.59
N LYS A 220 -0.14 5.22 10.76
CA LYS A 220 1.06 5.42 11.58
C LYS A 220 1.42 4.17 12.38
N ASP A 221 0.43 3.58 13.02
CA ASP A 221 0.53 2.42 13.91
C ASP A 221 0.90 1.13 13.17
N THR A 222 0.82 1.11 11.84
CA THR A 222 1.29 0.01 10.98
C THR A 222 2.63 0.35 10.31
N LEU A 223 2.69 1.36 9.42
CA LEU A 223 3.88 1.60 8.62
C LEU A 223 4.92 2.45 9.36
N ILE A 224 4.53 3.60 9.90
CA ILE A 224 5.50 4.55 10.49
C ILE A 224 6.12 3.98 11.77
N ASP A 225 5.34 3.28 12.60
CA ASP A 225 5.83 2.64 13.81
C ASP A 225 6.82 1.51 13.49
N LEU A 226 6.59 0.71 12.43
CA LEU A 226 7.60 -0.25 11.94
C LEU A 226 8.94 0.40 11.63
N ILE A 227 8.90 1.57 11.02
CA ILE A 227 10.09 2.30 10.58
C ILE A 227 10.78 2.99 11.77
N GLU A 228 10.05 3.79 12.54
CA GLU A 228 10.61 4.65 13.58
C GLU A 228 10.85 3.89 14.89
N LYS A 229 9.97 2.96 15.29
CA LYS A 229 10.09 2.20 16.55
C LYS A 229 10.80 0.87 16.37
N HIS A 230 10.42 0.08 15.36
CA HIS A 230 10.97 -1.27 15.13
C HIS A 230 12.20 -1.28 14.20
N LYS A 231 12.58 -0.13 13.64
CA LYS A 231 13.76 0.05 12.78
C LYS A 231 13.77 -0.86 11.55
N VAL A 232 12.59 -1.26 11.06
CA VAL A 232 12.46 -2.11 9.88
C VAL A 232 12.61 -1.27 8.62
N ARG A 233 13.41 -1.77 7.67
CA ARG A 233 13.74 -1.07 6.42
C ARG A 233 13.34 -1.83 5.17
N ASN A 234 13.04 -3.12 5.28
CA ASN A 234 12.50 -3.94 4.19
C ASN A 234 11.04 -4.28 4.50
N ILE A 235 10.12 -3.70 3.73
CA ILE A 235 8.67 -3.86 3.91
C ILE A 235 8.10 -4.67 2.75
N LEU A 236 7.46 -5.78 3.08
CA LEU A 236 6.76 -6.66 2.17
C LEU A 236 5.30 -6.21 2.11
N PHE A 237 4.77 -6.01 0.91
CA PHE A 237 3.49 -5.34 0.74
C PHE A 237 2.59 -6.04 -0.30
N PRO A 238 2.00 -7.19 0.07
CA PRO A 238 0.82 -7.71 -0.61
C PRO A 238 -0.31 -6.68 -0.59
N ASN A 239 -0.88 -6.38 -1.75
CA ASN A 239 -2.01 -5.48 -1.85
C ASN A 239 -2.96 -5.83 -3.01
N LEU A 240 -4.21 -5.42 -2.88
CA LEU A 240 -5.19 -5.32 -3.95
C LEU A 240 -5.58 -3.84 -4.05
N TRP A 241 -4.67 -3.05 -4.62
CA TRP A 241 -4.80 -1.59 -4.62
C TRP A 241 -5.73 -1.10 -5.72
N VAL A 242 -6.65 -0.20 -5.34
CA VAL A 242 -7.55 0.53 -6.24
C VAL A 242 -6.93 1.89 -6.55
N ASP A 243 -6.70 2.16 -7.83
CA ASP A 243 -6.14 3.45 -8.24
C ASP A 243 -7.19 4.57 -8.08
N ILE A 244 -6.89 5.57 -7.24
CA ILE A 244 -7.72 6.77 -7.05
C ILE A 244 -6.91 8.01 -7.46
N PRO A 245 -7.04 8.47 -8.71
CA PRO A 245 -6.31 9.62 -9.20
C PRO A 245 -6.66 10.94 -8.49
N PRO A 246 -5.71 11.90 -8.41
CA PRO A 246 -4.32 11.78 -8.83
C PRO A 246 -3.42 11.24 -7.69
N PHE A 247 -3.95 11.13 -6.46
CA PHE A 247 -3.17 10.91 -5.24
C PHE A 247 -2.70 9.48 -5.03
N PHE A 248 -3.59 8.52 -5.25
CA PHE A 248 -3.44 7.13 -4.81
C PHE A 248 -3.31 6.20 -6.01
N LEU A 249 -2.52 6.62 -6.99
CA LEU A 249 -2.05 5.72 -8.05
C LEU A 249 -0.97 4.81 -7.44
N SER A 250 -1.14 3.48 -7.54
CA SER A 250 -0.30 2.47 -6.87
C SER A 250 1.20 2.75 -7.03
N ILE A 251 1.70 2.76 -8.28
CA ILE A 251 3.13 2.91 -8.56
C ILE A 251 3.72 4.20 -7.97
N PRO A 252 3.22 5.41 -8.31
CA PRO A 252 3.83 6.62 -7.82
C PRO A 252 3.62 6.85 -6.33
N PHE A 253 2.49 6.43 -5.77
CA PHE A 253 2.21 6.55 -4.34
C PHE A 253 3.15 5.64 -3.53
N HIS A 254 3.21 4.34 -3.82
CA HIS A 254 4.08 3.39 -3.11
C HIS A 254 5.56 3.78 -3.24
N ARG A 255 5.98 4.22 -4.44
CA ARG A 255 7.34 4.74 -4.66
C ARG A 255 7.64 5.99 -3.83
N SER A 256 6.69 6.91 -3.71
CA SER A 256 6.87 8.14 -2.93
C SER A 256 7.09 7.84 -1.45
N ILE A 257 6.37 6.84 -0.92
CA ILE A 257 6.55 6.33 0.44
C ILE A 257 7.93 5.73 0.60
N ALA A 258 8.34 4.80 -0.27
CA ALA A 258 9.65 4.17 -0.20
C ALA A 258 10.79 5.20 -0.21
N LYS A 259 10.68 6.23 -1.05
CA LYS A 259 11.64 7.33 -1.13
C LYS A 259 11.65 8.19 0.14
N ALA A 260 10.50 8.66 0.60
CA ALA A 260 10.39 9.59 1.73
C ALA A 260 10.74 8.91 3.06
N ALA A 261 10.22 7.71 3.28
CA ALA A 261 10.46 6.89 4.45
C ALA A 261 11.83 6.17 4.42
N LYS A 262 12.59 6.31 3.33
CA LYS A 262 13.85 5.59 3.09
C LYS A 262 13.72 4.10 3.40
N ILE A 263 12.77 3.41 2.80
CA ILE A 263 12.60 1.95 2.93
C ILE A 263 12.73 1.27 1.57
N ASN A 264 13.05 -0.02 1.60
CA ASN A 264 12.78 -0.92 0.50
C ASN A 264 11.33 -1.41 0.64
N LEU A 265 10.50 -1.19 -0.36
CA LEU A 265 9.10 -1.59 -0.39
C LEU A 265 8.85 -2.56 -1.55
N ILE A 266 8.51 -3.80 -1.23
CA ILE A 266 8.27 -4.90 -2.18
C ILE A 266 6.75 -5.04 -2.35
N SER A 267 6.21 -4.34 -3.35
CA SER A 267 4.77 -4.16 -3.56
C SER A 267 4.21 -5.11 -4.60
N ALA A 268 3.52 -6.16 -4.18
CA ALA A 268 2.85 -7.10 -5.07
C ALA A 268 1.35 -6.77 -5.16
N ASN A 269 0.91 -6.25 -6.31
CA ASN A 269 -0.49 -5.98 -6.63
C ASN A 269 -1.01 -7.01 -7.66
N MET A 270 -2.31 -7.00 -7.93
CA MET A 270 -2.90 -7.81 -9.00
C MET A 270 -3.74 -6.99 -9.96
N LYS A 271 -3.96 -7.54 -11.15
CA LYS A 271 -4.90 -7.01 -12.14
C LYS A 271 -6.16 -7.85 -12.14
N ILE A 272 -7.31 -7.19 -12.03
CA ILE A 272 -8.62 -7.83 -12.19
C ILE A 272 -9.19 -7.35 -13.52
N GLU A 273 -9.24 -8.25 -14.51
CA GLU A 273 -9.78 -7.92 -15.84
C GLU A 273 -11.27 -7.52 -15.74
N GLY A 274 -11.72 -6.58 -16.56
CA GLY A 274 -13.10 -6.09 -16.53
C GLY A 274 -13.43 -5.11 -15.39
N ASN A 275 -12.52 -4.89 -14.43
CA ASN A 275 -12.67 -3.83 -13.44
C ASN A 275 -11.93 -2.56 -13.88
N GLN A 276 -12.66 -1.48 -14.12
CA GLN A 276 -12.09 -0.19 -14.54
C GLN A 276 -11.17 0.48 -13.49
N TYR A 277 -11.28 0.06 -12.23
CA TYR A 277 -10.56 0.66 -11.09
C TYR A 277 -9.34 -0.15 -10.60
N ASN A 278 -9.22 -1.43 -10.96
CA ASN A 278 -8.09 -2.30 -10.55
C ASN A 278 -7.08 -2.47 -11.70
N ARG A 279 -6.07 -1.59 -11.75
CA ARG A 279 -5.10 -1.54 -12.87
C ARG A 279 -3.77 -2.25 -12.60
N GLY A 280 -3.65 -3.02 -11.52
CA GLY A 280 -2.37 -3.56 -11.08
C GLY A 280 -1.46 -2.46 -10.55
N GLY A 281 -0.17 -2.55 -10.83
CA GLY A 281 0.81 -1.54 -10.40
C GLY A 281 1.75 -2.05 -9.32
N SER A 282 2.25 -3.26 -9.53
CA SER A 282 3.28 -3.88 -8.71
C SER A 282 4.65 -3.21 -8.94
N GLY A 283 5.52 -3.24 -7.93
CA GLY A 283 6.87 -2.70 -8.06
C GLY A 283 7.80 -2.97 -6.89
N LEU A 284 9.10 -2.81 -7.15
CA LEU A 284 10.20 -3.01 -6.20
C LEU A 284 10.87 -1.66 -5.94
N TYR A 285 10.46 -0.96 -4.87
CA TYR A 285 10.81 0.43 -4.64
C TYR A 285 11.95 0.56 -3.62
N THR A 286 13.03 1.27 -3.98
CA THR A 286 14.15 1.57 -3.07
C THR A 286 14.41 3.08 -2.98
N PRO A 287 15.10 3.58 -1.93
CA PRO A 287 15.25 5.02 -1.73
C PRO A 287 16.14 5.73 -2.76
N ARG A 288 17.15 5.05 -3.33
CA ARG A 288 18.27 5.66 -4.09
C ARG A 288 18.19 5.54 -5.63
N PHE A 289 17.06 5.11 -6.22
CA PHE A 289 16.76 5.11 -7.67
C PHE A 289 17.61 4.21 -8.61
N LYS A 290 16.93 3.58 -9.58
CA LYS A 290 17.08 3.65 -11.07
C LYS A 290 16.79 2.26 -11.68
N VAL A 291 15.62 2.13 -12.31
CA VAL A 291 15.19 1.03 -13.21
C VAL A 291 14.69 -0.25 -12.54
N TYR A 292 13.49 -0.67 -12.95
CA TYR A 292 12.90 -1.99 -12.68
C TYR A 292 13.19 -2.87 -13.89
N THR A 293 13.68 -4.10 -13.68
CA THR A 293 13.68 -5.10 -14.75
C THR A 293 12.34 -5.82 -14.68
N THR A 294 11.44 -5.48 -15.61
CA THR A 294 10.18 -6.21 -15.78
C THR A 294 10.44 -7.37 -16.75
N THR A 295 10.35 -8.61 -16.27
CA THR A 295 10.30 -9.79 -17.14
C THR A 295 8.83 -10.19 -17.27
N ARG A 296 8.17 -9.78 -18.36
CA ARG A 296 6.80 -10.27 -18.63
C ARG A 296 6.85 -11.79 -18.79
N MET A 297 6.11 -12.51 -17.95
CA MET A 297 5.96 -13.95 -18.06
C MET A 297 4.65 -14.30 -18.76
N GLY A 298 4.71 -14.36 -20.09
CA GLY A 298 3.63 -14.90 -20.92
C GLY A 298 2.29 -14.16 -20.80
N LYS A 299 1.18 -14.91 -20.97
CA LYS A 299 -0.21 -14.40 -20.97
C LYS A 299 -0.86 -14.30 -19.58
N HIS A 300 -0.22 -14.77 -18.51
CA HIS A 300 -0.87 -15.02 -17.21
C HIS A 300 -0.43 -14.11 -16.05
N GLY A 301 0.49 -13.17 -16.28
CA GLY A 301 0.96 -12.23 -15.26
C GLY A 301 2.34 -11.67 -15.58
N SER A 302 2.93 -10.92 -14.64
CA SER A 302 4.28 -10.38 -14.78
C SER A 302 5.14 -10.71 -13.56
N LEU A 303 6.36 -11.17 -13.80
CA LEU A 303 7.38 -11.37 -12.77
C LEU A 303 8.34 -10.18 -12.80
N LEU A 304 8.53 -9.51 -11.68
CA LEU A 304 9.54 -8.47 -11.53
C LEU A 304 10.58 -8.94 -10.53
N LYS A 305 11.85 -8.73 -10.82
CA LYS A 305 12.98 -9.05 -9.94
C LYS A 305 13.87 -7.83 -9.77
N LEU A 306 14.45 -7.66 -8.59
CA LEU A 306 15.46 -6.65 -8.30
C LEU A 306 16.45 -7.15 -7.25
N ASP A 307 17.73 -6.86 -7.47
CA ASP A 307 18.76 -6.99 -6.44
C ASP A 307 18.68 -5.74 -5.54
N VAL A 308 18.24 -5.95 -4.30
CA VAL A 308 17.95 -4.92 -3.31
C VAL A 308 19.09 -4.83 -2.32
N ARG A 309 19.64 -3.63 -2.11
CA ARG A 309 20.63 -3.41 -1.06
C ARG A 309 19.95 -3.27 0.29
N ASN A 310 20.51 -3.91 1.31
CA ASN A 310 20.10 -3.63 2.67
C ASN A 310 20.52 -2.21 3.06
N LEU A 311 19.57 -1.46 3.60
CA LEU A 311 19.78 -0.10 4.06
C LEU A 311 20.49 -0.17 5.41
N LYS A 312 21.64 0.51 5.52
CA LYS A 312 22.42 0.54 6.77
C LYS A 312 21.78 1.47 7.80
N ASP A 313 22.18 1.34 9.05
CA ASP A 313 21.69 2.18 10.15
C ASP A 313 21.85 3.68 9.87
N ASP A 314 22.96 4.10 9.23
CA ASP A 314 23.20 5.51 8.86
C ASP A 314 22.19 6.09 7.85
N ASP A 315 21.42 5.23 7.16
CA ASP A 315 20.35 5.66 6.27
C ASP A 315 19.07 6.06 7.03
N VAL A 316 19.13 6.41 8.34
CA VAL A 316 17.95 6.70 9.18
C VAL A 316 16.93 7.58 8.44
N PRO A 317 15.66 7.16 8.36
CA PRO A 317 14.58 7.99 7.87
C PRO A 317 14.48 9.24 8.74
N SER A 318 14.81 10.39 8.15
CA SER A 318 14.50 11.67 8.77
C SER A 318 13.22 12.15 8.13
N PHE A 319 12.17 12.28 8.93
CA PHE A 319 11.00 13.07 8.59
C PHE A 319 11.18 14.45 9.23
N PRO A 320 11.98 15.38 8.67
CA PRO A 320 12.06 16.72 9.22
C PRO A 320 10.75 17.46 8.94
N LEU A 321 10.31 18.29 9.88
CA LEU A 321 9.26 19.25 9.59
C LEU A 321 9.71 20.16 8.42
N PRO A 322 8.81 20.47 7.48
CA PRO A 322 9.11 21.44 6.43
C PRO A 322 9.37 22.81 7.08
N PRO A 323 10.36 23.58 6.60
CA PRO A 323 10.60 24.92 7.10
C PRO A 323 9.39 25.80 6.81
N LYS A 324 9.06 26.71 7.73
CA LYS A 324 8.10 27.77 7.46
C LYS A 324 8.67 28.68 6.39
N ARG A 325 7.92 28.91 5.31
CA ARG A 325 8.30 29.80 4.21
C ARG A 325 7.39 31.03 4.21
N LYS A 326 7.87 32.13 3.63
CA LYS A 326 7.01 33.29 3.33
C LYS A 326 6.13 32.93 2.13
N LEU A 327 4.82 33.15 2.23
CA LEU A 327 3.90 32.97 1.12
C LEU A 327 4.21 34.04 0.05
N PRO A 328 4.54 33.67 -1.20
CA PRO A 328 4.75 34.66 -2.25
C PRO A 328 3.44 35.30 -2.67
N LYS A 329 3.51 36.49 -3.27
CA LYS A 329 2.34 37.09 -3.93
C LYS A 329 2.05 36.30 -5.21
N SER A 330 0.82 35.80 -5.36
CA SER A 330 0.43 35.07 -6.57
C SER A 330 0.34 36.01 -7.78
N ASP A 331 0.97 35.61 -8.89
CA ASP A 331 0.96 36.32 -10.16
C ASP A 331 -0.39 36.24 -10.89
N ASN A 332 -1.24 35.29 -10.50
CA ASN A 332 -2.54 35.00 -11.11
C ASN A 332 -3.63 35.04 -10.02
N PRO A 333 -4.85 35.49 -10.36
CA PRO A 333 -5.96 35.53 -9.41
C PRO A 333 -6.32 34.11 -8.94
N GLN A 334 -6.68 33.97 -7.66
CA GLN A 334 -7.28 32.74 -7.14
C GLN A 334 -8.64 32.52 -7.80
N VAL A 335 -8.93 31.29 -8.22
CA VAL A 335 -10.26 30.95 -8.76
C VAL A 335 -10.71 29.59 -8.23
N LYS A 336 -11.86 29.64 -7.56
CA LYS A 336 -12.83 28.60 -7.19
C LYS A 336 -12.34 27.45 -6.30
N SER A 337 -12.99 27.33 -5.13
CA SER A 337 -13.20 26.04 -4.48
C SER A 337 -13.78 25.09 -5.52
N THR A 338 -13.01 24.11 -5.91
CA THR A 338 -13.40 23.12 -6.90
C THR A 338 -13.52 21.79 -6.18
N PHE A 339 -14.66 21.11 -6.37
CA PHE A 339 -14.81 19.71 -6.02
C PHE A 339 -13.94 18.88 -6.97
N MET A 340 -12.68 18.63 -6.59
CA MET A 340 -11.89 17.64 -7.29
C MET A 340 -12.47 16.26 -6.98
N TYR A 341 -12.86 15.54 -8.04
CA TYR A 341 -13.43 14.19 -7.97
C TYR A 341 -14.66 14.05 -7.06
N LYS A 342 -15.47 15.12 -6.94
CA LYS A 342 -16.79 15.12 -6.25
C LYS A 342 -16.77 14.82 -4.74
N LEU A 343 -15.60 14.76 -4.09
CA LEU A 343 -15.47 14.36 -2.68
C LEU A 343 -14.61 15.31 -1.83
N LEU A 344 -13.70 16.05 -2.45
CA LEU A 344 -12.63 16.76 -1.74
C LEU A 344 -12.56 18.22 -2.18
N ASN A 345 -12.55 19.13 -1.21
CA ASN A 345 -12.52 20.57 -1.44
C ASN A 345 -11.08 21.04 -1.58
N PHE A 346 -10.78 21.62 -2.74
CA PHE A 346 -9.48 22.23 -3.01
C PHE A 346 -9.65 23.69 -3.39
N SER A 347 -8.77 24.53 -2.85
CA SER A 347 -8.52 25.86 -3.38
C SER A 347 -7.50 25.77 -4.52
N THR A 348 -7.80 26.41 -5.65
CA THR A 348 -6.99 26.31 -6.87
C THR A 348 -6.57 27.66 -7.45
N VAL A 349 -5.45 27.66 -8.19
CA VAL A 349 -4.98 28.78 -9.01
C VAL A 349 -4.50 28.25 -10.36
N THR A 350 -5.03 28.82 -11.45
CA THR A 350 -4.68 28.43 -12.82
C THR A 350 -3.39 29.10 -13.29
N LEU A 351 -2.55 28.37 -14.01
CA LEU A 351 -1.31 28.86 -14.62
C LEU A 351 -1.59 29.49 -15.99
N LEU A 352 -1.80 30.81 -16.01
CA LEU A 352 -2.16 31.57 -17.22
C LEU A 352 -0.95 32.08 -18.01
N LYS A 353 0.17 32.34 -17.33
CA LYS A 353 1.39 32.92 -17.91
C LYS A 353 2.35 31.82 -18.37
N GLN A 354 3.25 32.16 -19.30
CA GLN A 354 4.32 31.28 -19.78
C GLN A 354 5.31 30.90 -18.66
N LYS A 355 5.56 31.83 -17.74
CA LYS A 355 6.36 31.65 -16.53
C LYS A 355 5.79 32.53 -15.42
N GLY A 356 6.02 32.16 -14.17
CA GLY A 356 5.59 32.97 -13.03
C GLY A 356 5.69 32.26 -11.69
N VAL A 357 5.18 32.94 -10.66
CA VAL A 357 5.07 32.46 -9.29
C VAL A 357 3.60 32.50 -8.86
N VAL A 358 3.06 31.37 -8.45
CA VAL A 358 1.66 31.27 -7.97
C VAL A 358 1.61 30.64 -6.59
N SER A 359 0.58 30.98 -5.82
CA SER A 359 0.35 30.43 -4.49
C SER A 359 -1.13 30.30 -4.15
N VAL A 360 -1.48 29.29 -3.38
CA VAL A 360 -2.85 29.00 -2.98
C VAL A 360 -2.88 28.35 -1.60
N CYS A 361 -3.95 28.58 -0.85
CA CYS A 361 -4.12 28.08 0.51
C CYS A 361 -5.51 27.49 0.69
N GLU A 362 -5.60 26.39 1.44
CA GLU A 362 -6.86 25.78 1.87
C GLU A 362 -6.80 25.56 3.38
N GLN A 363 -7.74 26.17 4.13
CA GLN A 363 -7.84 26.07 5.60
C GLN A 363 -6.48 26.19 6.31
N GLY A 364 -5.69 27.19 5.91
CA GLY A 364 -4.38 27.47 6.48
C GLY A 364 -3.22 26.62 5.93
N ALA A 365 -3.42 25.53 5.19
CA ALA A 365 -2.32 24.85 4.50
C ALA A 365 -2.07 25.48 3.12
N CYS A 366 -0.85 25.99 2.91
CA CYS A 366 -0.51 26.75 1.72
C CYS A 366 0.56 26.08 0.86
N CYS A 367 0.40 26.25 -0.45
CA CYS A 367 1.26 25.74 -1.52
C CYS A 367 1.73 26.90 -2.41
N ALA A 368 2.95 26.79 -2.93
CA ALA A 368 3.48 27.73 -3.91
C ALA A 368 4.25 27.01 -5.01
N LEU A 369 4.31 27.64 -6.18
CA LEU A 369 4.92 27.11 -7.39
C LEU A 369 5.64 28.22 -8.15
N GLU A 370 6.93 28.01 -8.40
CA GLU A 370 7.70 28.74 -9.40
C GLU A 370 7.82 27.86 -10.65
N TYR A 371 7.43 28.37 -11.82
CA TYR A 371 7.37 27.58 -13.04
C TYR A 371 7.76 28.35 -14.30
N GLU A 372 8.26 27.61 -15.29
CA GLU A 372 8.46 28.05 -16.67
C GLU A 372 8.06 26.91 -17.61
N PHE A 373 7.10 27.16 -18.49
CA PHE A 373 6.73 26.22 -19.56
C PHE A 373 7.76 26.23 -20.70
N HIS A 374 7.73 25.19 -21.53
CA HIS A 374 8.54 25.12 -22.74
C HIS A 374 8.30 26.33 -23.66
N PRO A 375 9.34 26.98 -24.23
CA PRO A 375 9.19 28.22 -25.01
C PRO A 375 8.25 28.14 -26.22
N LYS A 376 8.10 26.95 -26.80
CA LYS A 376 7.18 26.69 -27.92
C LYS A 376 5.75 26.35 -27.49
N ARG A 377 5.40 26.50 -26.21
CA ARG A 377 4.05 26.27 -25.71
C ARG A 377 3.08 27.20 -26.43
N THR A 378 2.08 26.63 -27.07
CA THR A 378 0.99 27.31 -27.76
C THR A 378 -0.31 26.78 -27.18
N PRO A 379 -0.67 27.19 -25.95
CA PRO A 379 -1.74 26.55 -25.23
C PRO A 379 -3.04 26.72 -26.01
N LYS A 380 -3.55 25.61 -26.57
CA LYS A 380 -4.91 25.59 -27.11
C LYS A 380 -5.88 25.80 -25.95
N SER A 381 -7.04 26.37 -26.22
CA SER A 381 -8.08 26.72 -25.25
C SER A 381 -8.62 25.56 -24.40
N GLU A 382 -8.12 24.34 -24.57
CA GLU A 382 -8.64 23.11 -23.96
C GLU A 382 -7.83 22.58 -22.77
N VAL A 383 -6.53 22.90 -22.62
CA VAL A 383 -5.71 22.40 -21.48
C VAL A 383 -4.89 23.50 -20.81
N ASN A 384 -5.19 23.73 -19.53
CA ASN A 384 -4.38 24.53 -18.63
C ASN A 384 -3.87 23.68 -17.47
N TYR A 385 -2.91 24.20 -16.70
CA TYR A 385 -2.49 23.60 -15.44
C TYR A 385 -3.04 24.41 -14.26
N ILE A 386 -3.32 23.72 -13.15
CA ILE A 386 -3.64 24.36 -11.88
C ILE A 386 -2.62 23.96 -10.82
N LEU A 387 -2.35 24.86 -9.88
CA LEU A 387 -1.87 24.52 -8.56
C LEU A 387 -3.07 24.47 -7.62
N ALA A 388 -3.20 23.41 -6.84
CA ALA A 388 -4.25 23.23 -5.84
C ALA A 388 -3.64 22.96 -4.45
N ALA A 389 -4.27 23.50 -3.41
CA ALA A 389 -3.99 23.20 -2.01
C ALA A 389 -5.20 22.50 -1.39
N GLY A 390 -4.93 21.47 -0.58
CA GLY A 390 -5.94 20.76 0.20
C GLY A 390 -5.51 20.60 1.65
N ASN A 391 -6.46 20.70 2.56
CA ASN A 391 -6.31 20.38 3.98
C ASN A 391 -7.60 19.72 4.43
N GLN A 392 -7.61 18.39 4.49
CA GLN A 392 -8.85 17.63 4.49
C GLN A 392 -8.72 16.29 5.20
N GLU A 393 -9.81 15.90 5.81
CA GLU A 393 -10.06 14.55 6.29
C GLU A 393 -10.68 13.73 5.15
N ILE A 394 -10.02 12.63 4.78
CA ILE A 394 -10.44 11.74 3.70
C ILE A 394 -11.13 10.52 4.31
N PHE A 395 -12.42 10.37 4.03
CA PHE A 395 -13.17 9.16 4.34
C PHE A 395 -13.20 8.25 3.12
N PHE A 396 -12.69 7.04 3.29
CA PHE A 396 -12.89 5.97 2.32
C PHE A 396 -14.22 5.28 2.61
N SER A 397 -15.34 5.97 2.30
CA SER A 397 -16.73 5.53 2.52
C SER A 397 -17.04 5.14 3.98
N ASN A 398 -17.71 4.00 4.22
CA ASN A 398 -18.13 3.52 5.54
C ASN A 398 -16.96 3.07 6.43
N ASN A 399 -15.71 3.30 6.02
CA ASN A 399 -14.58 3.04 6.87
C ASN A 399 -14.59 4.02 8.06
N LYS A 400 -14.41 3.46 9.25
CA LYS A 400 -14.35 4.21 10.50
C LYS A 400 -13.05 5.01 10.64
N ASP A 401 -12.03 4.66 9.86
CA ASP A 401 -10.70 5.27 9.92
C ASP A 401 -10.57 6.39 8.88
N ALA A 402 -10.63 7.63 9.37
CA ALA A 402 -10.44 8.81 8.55
C ALA A 402 -8.94 9.15 8.39
N VAL A 403 -8.56 9.62 7.20
CA VAL A 403 -7.16 9.92 6.84
C VAL A 403 -6.99 11.43 6.68
N ASN A 404 -6.34 12.08 7.64
CA ASN A 404 -6.07 13.51 7.60
C ASN A 404 -4.87 13.89 6.72
N THR A 405 -5.08 14.82 5.77
CA THR A 405 -4.06 15.16 4.78
C THR A 405 -3.90 16.66 4.58
N GLN A 406 -2.67 17.06 4.31
CA GLN A 406 -2.32 18.36 3.73
C GLN A 406 -1.67 18.11 2.38
N SER A 407 -2.07 18.79 1.32
CA SER A 407 -1.55 18.47 -0.01
C SER A 407 -1.37 19.67 -0.93
N CYS A 408 -0.34 19.57 -1.78
CA CYS A 408 -0.15 20.42 -2.94
C CYS A 408 -0.29 19.54 -4.18
N VAL A 409 -1.10 19.96 -5.16
CA VAL A 409 -1.29 19.24 -6.43
C VAL A 409 -1.07 20.19 -7.58
N LEU A 410 -0.27 19.76 -8.55
CA LEU A 410 -0.15 20.38 -9.86
C LEU A 410 -0.55 19.35 -10.91
N CYS A 411 -1.52 19.67 -11.74
CA CYS A 411 -2.01 18.79 -12.79
C CYS A 411 -2.61 19.59 -13.96
N PRO A 412 -2.70 19.00 -15.17
CA PRO A 412 -3.44 19.59 -16.26
C PRO A 412 -4.94 19.37 -16.06
N VAL A 413 -5.77 20.34 -16.47
CA VAL A 413 -7.22 20.34 -16.28
C VAL A 413 -7.95 20.76 -17.55
N ASN A 414 -9.22 20.35 -17.64
CA ASN A 414 -10.20 21.03 -18.49
C ASN A 414 -10.60 22.36 -17.83
N ASN A 415 -10.64 23.44 -18.60
CA ASN A 415 -11.02 24.78 -18.17
C ASN A 415 -12.45 24.89 -17.61
N GLU A 416 -13.36 23.99 -17.99
CA GLU A 416 -14.74 24.01 -17.51
C GLU A 416 -14.90 23.39 -16.12
N THR A 417 -14.31 22.20 -15.91
CA THR A 417 -14.52 21.40 -14.70
C THR A 417 -13.41 21.54 -13.67
N LEU A 418 -12.23 22.04 -14.06
CA LEU A 418 -11.02 22.12 -13.24
C LEU A 418 -10.62 20.76 -12.60
N GLN A 419 -11.01 19.65 -13.25
CA GLN A 419 -10.63 18.31 -12.83
C GLN A 419 -9.31 17.90 -13.48
N CYS A 420 -8.41 17.27 -12.71
CA CYS A 420 -7.17 16.74 -13.25
C CYS A 420 -7.46 15.72 -14.36
N LEU A 421 -6.91 15.95 -15.54
CA LEU A 421 -7.08 15.11 -16.70
C LEU A 421 -6.37 13.77 -16.50
N GLN A 422 -7.08 12.66 -16.71
CA GLN A 422 -6.51 11.31 -16.68
C GLN A 422 -5.82 10.94 -18.00
N THR A 423 -6.22 11.58 -19.09
CA THR A 423 -5.63 11.45 -20.43
C THR A 423 -5.51 12.83 -21.06
N LEU A 424 -4.53 13.02 -21.95
CA LEU A 424 -4.42 14.26 -22.70
C LEU A 424 -5.31 14.19 -23.95
N PRO A 425 -6.01 15.28 -24.33
CA PRO A 425 -6.68 15.40 -25.62
C PRO A 425 -5.69 15.21 -26.78
N GLU A 426 -6.15 14.65 -27.91
CA GLU A 426 -5.30 14.31 -29.07
C GLU A 426 -4.60 15.52 -29.70
N ASN A 427 -5.19 16.70 -29.56
CA ASN A 427 -4.71 17.94 -30.16
C ASN A 427 -3.64 18.67 -29.32
N VAL A 428 -3.33 18.16 -28.11
CA VAL A 428 -2.31 18.71 -27.20
C VAL A 428 -0.95 18.15 -27.56
N THR A 429 0.00 19.05 -27.84
CA THR A 429 1.37 18.66 -28.18
C THR A 429 2.20 18.39 -26.92
N ASP A 430 3.36 17.74 -27.10
CA ASP A 430 4.30 17.53 -26.00
C ASP A 430 4.80 18.88 -25.46
N GLU A 431 5.04 19.88 -26.32
CA GLU A 431 5.46 21.23 -25.95
C GLU A 431 4.50 21.93 -24.99
N ASP A 432 3.19 21.69 -25.11
CA ASP A 432 2.17 22.31 -24.25
C ASP A 432 2.18 21.76 -22.82
N THR A 433 2.86 20.63 -22.61
CA THR A 433 2.87 19.88 -21.34
C THR A 433 4.26 19.73 -20.75
N ILE A 434 5.28 20.32 -21.38
CA ILE A 434 6.66 20.36 -20.88
C ILE A 434 6.85 21.56 -19.95
N PHE A 435 7.35 21.30 -18.75
CA PHE A 435 7.89 22.32 -17.86
C PHE A 435 9.40 22.38 -18.02
N ARG A 436 9.92 23.53 -18.47
CA ARG A 436 11.37 23.78 -18.51
C ARG A 436 11.93 23.81 -17.10
N THR A 437 11.25 24.49 -16.19
CA THR A 437 11.56 24.49 -14.76
C THR A 437 10.29 24.40 -13.94
N LEU A 438 10.35 23.63 -12.86
CA LEU A 438 9.24 23.42 -11.94
C LEU A 438 9.80 23.33 -10.53
N LYS A 439 9.36 24.23 -9.65
CA LYS A 439 9.71 24.22 -8.23
C LYS A 439 8.45 24.45 -7.39
N MET A 440 7.90 23.36 -6.85
CA MET A 440 6.70 23.36 -6.02
C MET A 440 7.07 23.14 -4.56
N TYR A 441 6.48 23.89 -3.63
CA TYR A 441 6.79 23.76 -2.21
C TYR A 441 5.61 24.06 -1.30
N THR A 442 5.64 23.40 -0.15
CA THR A 442 4.76 23.64 1.00
C THR A 442 5.23 24.88 1.77
N VAL A 443 4.30 25.67 2.30
CA VAL A 443 4.64 26.92 3.00
C VAL A 443 4.56 26.76 4.51
N ASN A 444 3.48 26.16 5.01
CA ASN A 444 3.16 26.09 6.44
C ASN A 444 2.45 24.77 6.81
N PHE A 445 2.84 23.67 6.16
CA PHE A 445 2.35 22.35 6.55
C PHE A 445 2.77 22.03 7.98
N ASN A 446 1.88 21.40 8.74
CA ASN A 446 2.09 21.06 10.16
C ASN A 446 2.55 19.60 10.36
N THR A 447 2.76 18.86 9.26
CA THR A 447 3.25 17.48 9.30
C THR A 447 4.65 17.35 8.70
N ARG A 448 5.40 16.41 9.27
CA ARG A 448 6.72 15.98 8.80
C ARG A 448 6.68 14.82 7.80
N TYR A 449 5.53 14.16 7.66
CA TYR A 449 5.38 12.97 6.82
C TYR A 449 4.91 13.38 5.43
N LEU A 450 5.87 13.75 4.59
CA LEU A 450 5.63 14.29 3.25
C LEU A 450 6.08 13.29 2.17
N PHE A 451 5.17 12.95 1.27
CA PHE A 451 5.34 11.95 0.23
C PHE A 451 5.26 12.63 -1.16
N PRO A 452 6.42 12.93 -1.78
CA PRO A 452 6.46 13.63 -3.05
C PRO A 452 6.26 12.66 -4.23
N GLN A 453 5.33 13.00 -5.11
CA GLN A 453 5.02 12.27 -6.33
C GLN A 453 5.26 13.16 -7.55
N LEU A 454 5.82 12.60 -8.62
CA LEU A 454 6.05 13.30 -9.88
C LEU A 454 5.89 12.33 -11.04
N ASN A 455 4.89 12.59 -11.88
CA ASN A 455 4.34 11.64 -12.83
C ASN A 455 4.28 12.21 -14.23
N SER A 456 4.49 11.37 -15.25
CA SER A 456 4.35 11.72 -16.67
C SER A 456 3.27 10.87 -17.31
N PHE A 457 2.54 11.42 -18.28
CA PHE A 457 1.64 10.64 -19.13
C PHE A 457 2.39 9.60 -19.97
N LYS A 458 3.69 9.80 -20.20
CA LYS A 458 4.52 8.82 -20.90
C LYS A 458 4.97 7.75 -19.91
N ALA A 459 4.42 6.54 -20.08
CA ALA A 459 4.81 5.37 -19.30
C ALA A 459 6.34 5.16 -19.30
N ASN A 460 6.87 4.63 -18.20
CA ASN A 460 8.30 4.36 -17.98
C ASN A 460 9.23 5.61 -18.02
N THR A 461 8.68 6.82 -18.02
CA THR A 461 9.49 8.04 -17.93
C THR A 461 10.02 8.22 -16.52
N THR A 462 11.35 8.25 -16.39
CA THR A 462 12.00 8.62 -15.12
C THR A 462 12.28 10.11 -15.12
N ILE A 463 11.50 10.86 -14.35
CA ILE A 463 11.75 12.29 -14.14
C ILE A 463 12.83 12.44 -13.07
N GLN A 464 13.93 13.11 -13.43
CA GLN A 464 14.95 13.49 -12.46
C GLN A 464 14.46 14.69 -11.68
N CYS A 465 14.40 14.55 -10.36
CA CYS A 465 13.88 15.58 -9.47
C CYS A 465 14.58 15.53 -8.12
N THR A 466 14.80 16.70 -7.53
CA THR A 466 15.17 16.81 -6.13
C THR A 466 13.92 16.98 -5.30
N HIS A 467 13.88 16.28 -4.17
CA HIS A 467 12.84 16.46 -3.17
C HIS A 467 13.47 16.56 -1.80
N SER A 468 13.18 17.63 -1.08
CA SER A 468 13.64 17.79 0.29
C SER A 468 12.73 18.76 1.04
N LYS A 469 12.49 18.51 2.33
CA LYS A 469 11.84 19.46 3.24
C LYS A 469 10.55 20.10 2.68
N GLY A 470 9.69 19.28 2.07
CA GLY A 470 8.42 19.72 1.48
C GLY A 470 8.55 20.57 0.22
N GLN A 471 9.58 20.33 -0.60
CA GLN A 471 9.81 20.94 -1.90
C GLN A 471 10.08 19.86 -2.95
N ILE A 472 9.57 20.07 -4.16
CA ILE A 472 9.86 19.34 -5.39
C ILE A 472 10.49 20.30 -6.39
N GLU A 473 11.64 19.95 -6.94
CA GLU A 473 12.27 20.72 -8.01
C GLU A 473 12.73 19.80 -9.14
N ALA A 474 12.39 20.19 -10.36
CA ALA A 474 12.69 19.43 -11.57
C ALA A 474 12.86 20.37 -12.77
N SER A 475 13.62 19.90 -13.76
CA SER A 475 13.86 20.63 -15.01
C SER A 475 13.57 19.73 -16.21
N ASN A 476 13.11 20.35 -17.29
CA ASN A 476 12.74 19.67 -18.54
C ASN A 476 11.81 18.47 -18.30
N VAL A 477 10.74 18.68 -17.53
CA VAL A 477 9.77 17.64 -17.19
C VAL A 477 8.82 17.42 -18.35
N PRO A 478 8.83 16.25 -19.02
CA PRO A 478 8.02 16.03 -20.21
C PRO A 478 6.66 15.45 -19.85
N ARG A 479 5.61 15.95 -20.53
CA ARG A 479 4.23 15.47 -20.43
C ARG A 479 3.79 15.28 -18.98
N LEU A 480 3.93 16.32 -18.16
CA LEU A 480 3.62 16.24 -16.73
C LEU A 480 2.16 15.80 -16.54
N TYR A 481 1.97 14.63 -15.92
CA TYR A 481 0.65 14.17 -15.50
C TYR A 481 0.25 14.82 -14.18
N SER A 482 1.13 14.72 -13.18
CA SER A 482 0.91 15.35 -11.90
C SER A 482 2.21 15.54 -11.14
N ALA A 483 2.29 16.61 -10.35
CA ALA A 483 3.25 16.75 -9.27
C ALA A 483 2.45 16.91 -7.96
N ILE A 484 2.74 16.09 -6.96
CA ILE A 484 1.99 16.06 -5.70
C ILE A 484 2.96 16.07 -4.52
N ILE A 485 2.69 16.90 -3.52
CA ILE A 485 3.27 16.72 -2.18
C ILE A 485 2.12 16.33 -1.28
N LEU A 486 2.06 15.06 -0.87
CA LEU A 486 1.04 14.56 0.04
C LEU A 486 1.61 14.48 1.46
N GLY A 487 1.04 15.26 2.38
CA GLY A 487 1.36 15.24 3.80
C GLY A 487 0.32 14.47 4.61
N ARG A 488 0.75 13.51 5.44
CA ARG A 488 -0.14 12.79 6.38
C ARG A 488 -0.10 13.41 7.77
N VAL A 489 -1.25 13.79 8.31
CA VAL A 489 -1.37 14.43 9.64
C VAL A 489 -1.83 13.39 10.66
N TYR A 490 -0.97 12.40 10.96
CA TYR A 490 -1.36 11.22 11.73
C TYR A 490 -1.90 11.50 13.14
N TYR A 491 -1.43 12.54 13.82
CA TYR A 491 -1.90 12.86 15.19
C TYR A 491 -3.32 13.43 15.20
N SER A 492 -3.83 13.84 14.03
CA SER A 492 -5.21 14.28 13.85
C SER A 492 -6.11 13.16 13.36
N ASP A 493 -5.57 11.98 13.05
CA ASP A 493 -6.38 10.80 12.80
C ASP A 493 -7.07 10.45 14.13
N GLY A 494 -8.38 10.67 14.20
CA GLY A 494 -9.15 10.33 15.38
C GLY A 494 -9.46 8.83 15.38
N PRO A 495 -9.48 8.16 16.56
CA PRO A 495 -10.40 7.04 16.69
C PRO A 495 -11.79 7.63 16.46
N THR A 496 -12.60 7.05 15.56
CA THR A 496 -14.04 7.18 15.81
C THR A 496 -14.25 6.67 17.23
N SER A 497 -14.90 7.49 18.05
CA SER A 497 -15.44 7.10 19.35
C SER A 497 -15.70 5.61 19.38
N ALA A 498 -15.19 4.91 20.41
CA ALA A 498 -15.60 3.56 20.73
C ALA A 498 -17.08 3.41 20.33
N GLY A 499 -17.35 2.50 19.39
CA GLY A 499 -18.72 2.30 18.94
C GLY A 499 -19.60 2.13 20.17
N PRO A 500 -20.85 2.65 20.16
CA PRO A 500 -21.74 2.44 21.29
C PRO A 500 -21.70 0.94 21.59
N THR A 501 -21.34 0.61 22.82
CA THR A 501 -21.57 -0.71 23.37
C THR A 501 -23.02 -1.02 23.06
N SER A 502 -23.23 -2.09 22.32
CA SER A 502 -24.56 -2.64 22.08
C SER A 502 -25.04 -3.24 23.41
N ASP A 503 -25.46 -2.38 24.33
CA ASP A 503 -26.30 -2.77 25.45
C ASP A 503 -27.75 -2.83 24.96
N GLY A 504 -28.41 -3.93 25.32
CA GLY A 504 -29.70 -4.36 24.81
C GLY A 504 -30.92 -3.59 25.33
N PRO A 505 -32.10 -4.24 25.38
CA PRO A 505 -33.28 -3.79 24.63
C PRO A 505 -34.22 -2.85 25.41
N ASN A 506 -35.05 -2.14 24.65
CA ASN A 506 -36.24 -1.38 25.06
C ASN A 506 -36.02 -0.02 25.75
N SER A 507 -36.01 1.05 24.94
CA SER A 507 -36.84 2.23 25.24
C SER A 507 -37.07 3.03 23.96
N ALA A 508 -38.33 3.14 23.54
CA ALA A 508 -38.75 4.03 22.46
C ALA A 508 -38.58 5.49 22.91
N ALA A 509 -37.69 6.22 22.24
CA ALA A 509 -37.66 7.68 22.27
C ALA A 509 -37.51 8.19 20.83
N SER A 510 -38.59 8.79 20.35
CA SER A 510 -38.73 9.43 19.06
C SER A 510 -37.83 10.66 18.96
N TYR A 511 -36.80 10.60 18.12
CA TYR A 511 -36.04 11.77 17.68
C TYR A 511 -36.30 12.02 16.20
N THR A 512 -36.98 13.13 15.93
CA THR A 512 -37.20 13.69 14.60
C THR A 512 -35.89 14.19 14.01
N TYR A 513 -35.35 13.47 13.03
CA TYR A 513 -34.23 13.93 12.22
C TYR A 513 -34.72 14.95 11.19
N THR A 514 -34.27 16.20 11.32
CA THR A 514 -34.30 17.15 10.21
C THR A 514 -33.36 16.66 9.11
N VAL A 515 -33.95 16.16 8.02
CA VAL A 515 -33.24 15.69 6.82
C VAL A 515 -32.58 16.89 6.13
N SER A 516 -31.26 16.99 6.25
CA SER A 516 -30.45 17.86 5.40
C SER A 516 -30.14 17.14 4.09
N VAL A 517 -30.21 17.87 2.98
CA VAL A 517 -30.19 17.42 1.58
C VAL A 517 -28.91 16.63 1.17
N CYS A 518 -27.95 16.44 2.07
CA CYS A 518 -26.74 15.62 1.85
C CYS A 518 -26.98 14.11 1.77
N THR A 519 -28.07 13.56 2.34
CA THR A 519 -28.30 12.10 2.33
C THR A 519 -28.83 11.57 0.99
N LEU A 520 -29.45 12.40 0.14
CA LEU A 520 -30.00 11.95 -1.14
C LEU A 520 -28.93 11.75 -2.23
N VAL A 521 -27.78 12.42 -2.13
CA VAL A 521 -26.70 12.31 -3.14
C VAL A 521 -25.85 11.04 -2.93
N MET A 522 -25.90 10.41 -1.74
CA MET A 522 -25.24 9.11 -1.52
C MET A 522 -26.03 7.91 -2.05
N MET A 523 -27.34 8.04 -2.30
CA MET A 523 -28.13 6.92 -2.84
C MET A 523 -27.83 6.61 -4.31
N THR A 524 -27.27 7.55 -5.07
CA THR A 524 -26.84 7.28 -6.46
C THR A 524 -25.54 6.48 -6.53
N PHE A 525 -24.77 6.39 -5.43
CA PHE A 525 -23.64 5.45 -5.33
C PHE A 525 -24.08 4.00 -5.07
N ILE A 526 -25.28 3.80 -4.52
CA ILE A 526 -25.84 2.46 -4.28
C ILE A 526 -26.42 1.86 -5.57
N LEU A 527 -26.98 2.68 -6.47
CA LEU A 527 -27.53 2.19 -7.74
C LEU A 527 -26.48 1.79 -8.78
N GLY A 528 -25.24 2.29 -8.68
CA GLY A 528 -24.13 1.86 -9.55
C GLY A 528 -23.50 0.52 -9.17
N TYR A 529 -23.83 -0.01 -7.97
CA TYR A 529 -23.34 -1.31 -7.48
C TYR A 529 -24.38 -2.43 -7.62
N LEU A 530 -25.59 -2.13 -8.11
CA LEU A 530 -26.68 -3.10 -8.27
C LEU A 530 -27.11 -3.34 -9.73
N ILE A 531 -26.51 -2.67 -10.71
CA ILE A 531 -26.72 -2.97 -12.13
C ILE A 531 -25.39 -2.84 -12.88
N VAL A 532 -24.59 -3.90 -12.86
CA VAL A 532 -23.89 -4.59 -13.97
C VAL A 532 -23.19 -5.82 -13.37
#